data_AF-A0A2H0CSH3-F1
#
_entry.id   AF-A0A2H0CSH3-F1
#
_cell.length_a   1.000
_cell.length_b   1.000
_cell.length_c   1.000
_cell.angle_alpha   90.00
_cell.angle_beta   90.00
_cell.angle_gamma   90.00
#
_symmetry.space_group_name_H-M   'P 1'
#
loop_
_entity.id
_entity.type
_entity.pdbx_description
1 polymer ?
#
loop_
_entity_poly.entity_id
_entity_poly.type
_entity_poly.pdbx_seq_one_letter_code
_entity_poly.pdbx_strand_id
1 'polypeptide(L)'
;MPALSYFVSTIFLAFFLNVIPAGAADFVDNQNGTVTDSKTGLVWQKGDSFLELKKGLNWYEALEYITRKNSEKFAGHDDWRLPTLKELNNLWISSGTVKSKNEETLGLPTAFADGGSYYIWSG
;
A
#
# COMPACT_ATOMS: atom_id res chain seq x y z
N MET A 1 27.74 -37.49 -25.25
CA MET A 1 26.36 -37.00 -25.43
C MET A 1 25.40 -38.06 -24.90
N PRO A 2 24.26 -37.73 -24.28
CA PRO A 2 23.81 -36.42 -23.75
C PRO A 2 23.28 -36.56 -22.29
N ALA A 3 22.83 -35.55 -21.54
CA ALA A 3 22.76 -34.09 -21.68
C ALA A 3 22.73 -33.46 -20.28
N LEU A 4 23.28 -32.25 -20.17
CA LEU A 4 23.04 -31.30 -19.09
C LEU A 4 21.53 -31.07 -18.91
N SER A 5 21.03 -31.16 -17.68
CA SER A 5 19.68 -30.70 -17.34
C SER A 5 19.71 -29.19 -17.12
N TYR A 6 19.16 -28.46 -18.07
CA TYR A 6 18.91 -27.03 -18.02
C TYR A 6 17.82 -26.74 -16.96
N PHE A 7 18.20 -26.16 -15.82
CA PHE A 7 17.22 -25.49 -14.95
C PHE A 7 16.92 -24.12 -15.55
N VAL A 8 16.05 -24.09 -16.57
CA VAL A 8 15.43 -22.84 -17.03
C VAL A 8 14.35 -22.49 -16.02
N SER A 9 14.72 -21.85 -14.91
CA SER A 9 13.73 -21.26 -14.02
C SER A 9 13.41 -19.87 -14.54
N THR A 10 12.34 -19.85 -15.33
CA THR A 10 11.62 -18.70 -15.89
C THR A 10 11.75 -17.41 -15.08
N ILE A 11 12.29 -16.38 -15.74
CA ILE A 11 12.14 -14.98 -15.34
C ILE A 11 10.64 -14.65 -15.41
N PHE A 12 10.00 -14.45 -14.26
CA PHE A 12 8.66 -13.88 -14.19
C PHE A 12 8.79 -12.36 -14.31
N LEU A 13 8.86 -11.87 -15.55
CA LEU A 13 8.69 -10.44 -15.82
C LEU A 13 7.18 -10.16 -15.90
N ALA A 14 6.56 -9.88 -14.75
CA ALA A 14 5.20 -9.36 -14.71
C ALA A 14 5.22 -7.89 -15.16
N PHE A 15 5.17 -7.67 -16.47
CA PHE A 15 4.93 -6.35 -17.04
C PHE A 15 3.44 -6.06 -16.85
N PHE A 16 3.07 -5.43 -15.73
CA PHE A 16 1.72 -4.91 -15.57
C PHE A 16 1.55 -3.77 -16.58
N LEU A 17 0.86 -4.07 -17.68
CA LEU A 17 0.24 -3.05 -18.51
C LEU A 17 -0.70 -2.28 -17.58
N ASN A 18 -0.26 -1.13 -17.07
CA ASN A 18 -1.13 -0.12 -16.49
C ASN A 18 -2.03 0.43 -17.61
N VAL A 19 -3.01 -0.37 -18.03
CA VAL A 19 -4.15 0.11 -18.79
C VAL A 19 -4.93 0.96 -17.81
N ILE A 20 -4.64 2.27 -17.76
CA ILE A 20 -5.45 3.22 -17.01
C ILE A 20 -6.83 3.21 -17.70
N PRO A 21 -7.90 2.70 -17.06
CA PRO A 21 -9.22 2.84 -17.62
C PRO A 21 -9.52 4.34 -17.58
N ALA A 22 -9.56 4.99 -18.74
CA ALA A 22 -10.00 6.37 -18.86
C ALA A 22 -11.50 6.42 -18.50
N GLY A 23 -11.76 6.69 -17.22
CA GLY A 23 -13.06 6.55 -16.54
C GLY A 23 -12.95 6.03 -15.09
N ALA A 24 -11.74 5.71 -14.63
CA ALA A 24 -11.44 4.99 -13.38
C ALA A 24 -11.62 5.80 -12.09
N ALA A 25 -11.98 5.08 -11.02
CA ALA A 25 -12.02 5.58 -9.65
C ALA A 25 -10.71 6.30 -9.26
N ASP A 26 -10.82 7.38 -8.48
CA ASP A 26 -9.66 8.16 -7.99
C ASP A 26 -8.61 7.28 -7.28
N PHE A 27 -9.06 6.20 -6.64
CA PHE A 27 -8.24 5.24 -5.93
C PHE A 27 -8.56 3.82 -6.40
N VAL A 28 -7.52 3.07 -6.78
CA VAL A 28 -7.64 1.73 -7.37
C VAL A 28 -7.06 0.70 -6.42
N ASP A 29 -7.86 -0.28 -6.00
CA ASP A 29 -7.38 -1.43 -5.23
C ASP A 29 -6.60 -2.39 -6.14
N ASN A 30 -5.33 -2.62 -5.84
CA ASN A 30 -4.44 -3.49 -6.62
C ASN A 30 -4.61 -4.98 -6.27
N GLN A 31 -5.50 -5.33 -5.33
CA GLN A 31 -5.77 -6.70 -4.88
C GLN A 31 -4.56 -7.45 -4.28
N ASN A 32 -3.50 -6.72 -3.94
CA ASN A 32 -2.28 -7.24 -3.33
C ASN A 32 -1.99 -6.59 -1.96
N GLY A 33 -2.98 -5.93 -1.37
CA GLY A 33 -2.84 -5.19 -0.12
C GLY A 33 -2.39 -3.74 -0.29
N THR A 34 -2.45 -3.20 -1.51
CA THR A 34 -2.15 -1.78 -1.81
C THR A 34 -3.26 -1.10 -2.59
N VAL A 35 -3.26 0.23 -2.54
CA VAL A 35 -4.19 1.11 -3.25
C VAL A 35 -3.37 2.13 -4.04
N THR A 36 -3.61 2.25 -5.35
CA THR A 36 -2.98 3.26 -6.20
C THR A 36 -3.85 4.52 -6.24
N ASP A 37 -3.26 5.68 -5.94
CA ASP A 37 -3.87 6.99 -6.20
C ASP A 37 -3.62 7.37 -7.67
N SER A 38 -4.68 7.39 -8.48
CA SER A 38 -4.59 7.66 -9.92
C SER A 38 -4.19 9.10 -10.25
N LYS A 39 -4.32 10.04 -9.30
CA LYS A 39 -3.97 11.46 -9.51
C LYS A 39 -2.50 11.74 -9.26
N THR A 40 -1.93 11.11 -8.24
CA THR A 40 -0.53 11.33 -7.84
C THR A 40 0.42 10.25 -8.32
N GLY A 41 -0.10 9.06 -8.67
CA GLY A 41 0.70 7.88 -8.99
C GLY A 41 1.30 7.18 -7.77
N LEU A 42 1.00 7.64 -6.55
CA LEU A 42 1.48 7.04 -5.31
C LEU A 42 0.77 5.72 -5.03
N VAL A 43 1.51 4.78 -4.43
CA VAL A 43 0.95 3.53 -3.93
C VAL A 43 0.84 3.64 -2.41
N TRP A 44 -0.30 3.24 -1.88
CA TRP A 44 -0.60 3.28 -0.46
C TRP A 44 -0.80 1.88 0.09
N GLN A 45 -0.37 1.63 1.32
CA GLN A 45 -0.75 0.39 1.98
C GLN A 45 -2.27 0.41 2.27
N LYS A 46 -3.01 -0.61 1.82
CA LYS A 46 -4.48 -0.66 1.95
C LYS A 46 -4.93 -0.72 3.41
N GLY A 47 -4.25 -1.54 4.21
CA GLY A 47 -4.44 -1.62 5.65
C GLY A 47 -3.17 -1.15 6.36
N ASP A 48 -3.34 -0.44 7.47
CA ASP A 48 -2.21 0.11 8.21
C ASP A 48 -1.51 -0.94 9.10
N SER A 49 -0.50 -0.49 9.84
CA SER A 49 0.28 -1.35 10.73
C SER A 49 -0.54 -1.90 11.90
N PHE A 50 -1.60 -1.20 12.32
CA PHE A 50 -2.48 -1.68 13.38
C PHE A 50 -3.29 -2.89 12.93
N LEU A 51 -3.76 -2.93 11.68
CA LEU A 51 -4.49 -4.08 11.17
C LEU A 51 -3.65 -5.35 11.18
N GLU A 52 -2.34 -5.24 10.94
CA GLU A 52 -1.40 -6.37 10.98
C GLU A 52 -0.93 -6.73 12.39
N LEU A 53 -0.55 -5.73 13.19
CA LEU A 53 0.14 -5.94 14.48
C LEU A 53 -0.80 -5.90 15.68
N LYS A 54 -2.03 -5.40 15.51
CA LYS A 54 -3.01 -5.12 16.58
C LYS A 54 -2.44 -4.25 17.71
N LYS A 55 -1.47 -3.39 17.37
CA LYS A 55 -0.71 -2.56 18.31
C LYS A 55 -0.44 -1.18 17.69
N GLY A 56 -0.58 -0.12 18.48
CA GLY A 56 -0.15 1.22 18.08
C GLY A 56 1.37 1.35 18.16
N LEU A 57 1.98 2.03 17.19
CA LEU A 57 3.43 2.16 17.09
C LEU A 57 3.88 3.50 17.68
N ASN A 58 5.04 3.53 18.31
CA ASN A 58 5.78 4.79 18.48
C ASN A 58 6.61 5.11 17.22
N TRP A 59 7.30 6.26 17.24
CA TRP A 59 8.13 6.70 16.12
C TRP A 59 9.19 5.67 15.68
N TYR A 60 9.94 5.08 16.62
CA TYR A 60 10.99 4.11 16.30
C TYR A 60 10.39 2.82 15.75
N GLU A 61 9.29 2.34 16.34
CA GLU A 61 8.58 1.15 15.85
C GLU A 61 7.99 1.36 14.45
N ALA A 62 7.58 2.59 14.11
CA ALA A 62 7.14 2.94 12.76
C ALA A 62 8.29 2.83 11.74
N LEU A 63 9.49 3.30 12.09
CA LEU A 63 10.68 3.16 11.23
C LEU A 63 11.09 1.69 11.06
N GLU A 64 10.98 0.89 12.12
CA GLU A 64 11.21 -0.56 12.05
C GLU A 64 10.16 -1.26 11.18
N TYR A 65 8.89 -0.88 11.30
CA TYR A 65 7.81 -1.39 10.45
C TYR A 65 8.10 -1.14 8.97
N ILE A 66 8.47 0.08 8.62
CA ILE A 66 8.85 0.45 7.24
C ILE A 66 10.04 -0.38 6.76
N THR A 67 11.10 -0.44 7.57
CA THR A 67 12.32 -1.20 7.23
C THR A 67 11.99 -2.67 6.96
N ARG A 68 11.13 -3.27 7.78
CA ARG A 68 10.66 -4.64 7.59
C ARG A 68 9.87 -4.80 6.28
N LYS A 69 8.90 -3.92 6.00
CA LYS A 69 8.11 -3.96 4.76
C LYS A 69 8.97 -3.87 3.51
N ASN A 70 9.99 -3.02 3.54
CA ASN A 70 10.95 -2.88 2.44
C ASN A 70 11.82 -4.13 2.27
N SER A 71 12.30 -4.70 3.38
CA SER A 71 13.06 -5.97 3.33
C SER A 71 12.21 -7.15 2.82
N GLU A 72 10.92 -7.17 3.13
CA GLU A 72 9.96 -8.18 2.68
C GLU A 72 9.50 -7.98 1.23
N LYS A 73 9.84 -6.84 0.62
CA LYS A 73 9.32 -6.42 -0.68
C LYS A 73 7.81 -6.51 -0.76
N PHE A 74 7.14 -6.03 0.29
CA PHE A 74 5.68 -6.14 0.41
C PHE A 74 5.01 -5.56 -0.85
N ALA A 75 4.11 -6.35 -1.46
CA ALA A 75 3.43 -6.04 -2.72
C ALA A 75 4.37 -5.72 -3.91
N GLY A 76 5.64 -6.15 -3.85
CA GLY A 76 6.65 -5.87 -4.87
C GLY A 76 7.43 -4.57 -4.67
N HIS A 77 7.17 -3.83 -3.59
CA HIS A 77 7.79 -2.54 -3.28
C HIS A 77 8.83 -2.65 -2.18
N ASP A 78 9.98 -1.97 -2.34
CA ASP A 78 11.05 -1.83 -1.34
C ASP A 78 11.32 -0.37 -0.95
N ASP A 79 10.40 0.53 -1.28
CA ASP A 79 10.46 1.98 -1.11
C ASP A 79 9.36 2.55 -0.19
N TRP A 80 8.71 1.70 0.62
CA TRP A 80 7.75 2.13 1.64
C TRP A 80 8.38 3.17 2.58
N ARG A 81 7.59 4.18 2.95
CA ARG A 81 8.00 5.31 3.79
C ARG A 81 6.82 5.95 4.50
N LEU A 82 7.13 6.91 5.35
CA LEU A 82 6.14 7.87 5.84
C LEU A 82 5.77 8.85 4.72
N PRO A 83 4.48 9.13 4.52
CA PRO A 83 4.03 10.15 3.59
C PRO A 83 4.37 11.55 4.10
N THR A 84 4.56 12.47 3.17
CA THR A 84 4.69 13.89 3.48
C THR A 84 3.32 14.49 3.82
N LEU A 85 3.30 15.64 4.51
CA LEU A 85 2.06 16.36 4.81
C LEU A 85 1.23 16.70 3.55
N LYS A 86 1.91 17.01 2.43
CA LYS A 86 1.24 17.30 1.16
C LYS A 86 0.53 16.07 0.61
N GLU A 87 1.16 14.90 0.69
CA GLU A 87 0.57 13.64 0.23
C GLU A 87 -0.62 13.24 1.11
N LEU A 88 -0.51 13.39 2.43
CA LEU A 88 -1.62 13.17 3.36
C LEU A 88 -2.81 14.09 3.08
N ASN A 89 -2.56 15.38 2.82
CA ASN A 89 -3.62 16.34 2.48
C ASN A 89 -4.31 15.99 1.15
N ASN A 90 -3.58 15.42 0.19
CA ASN A 90 -4.16 14.97 -1.09
C ASN A 90 -4.94 13.65 -0.93
N LEU A 91 -4.54 12.80 0.01
CA LEU A 91 -5.20 11.53 0.30
C LEU A 91 -6.56 11.73 0.97
N TRP A 92 -6.68 12.76 1.82
CA TRP A 92 -7.92 13.04 2.54
C TRP A 92 -9.02 13.52 1.60
N ILE A 93 -10.21 12.92 1.73
CA ILE A 93 -11.41 13.30 0.99
C ILE A 93 -12.59 13.47 1.95
N SER A 94 -13.41 14.50 1.73
CA SER A 94 -14.55 14.82 2.60
C SER A 94 -15.67 13.77 2.57
N SER A 95 -15.77 13.00 1.49
CA SER A 95 -16.72 11.89 1.33
C SER A 95 -16.18 10.55 1.84
N GLY A 96 -14.97 10.52 2.40
CA GLY A 96 -14.34 9.30 2.91
C GLY A 96 -15.11 8.74 4.11
N THR A 97 -15.38 7.44 4.09
CA THR A 97 -16.21 6.75 5.10
C THR A 97 -15.46 5.73 5.92
N VAL A 98 -14.17 5.52 5.63
CA VAL A 98 -13.32 4.57 6.33
C VAL A 98 -13.20 4.93 7.81
N LYS A 99 -13.37 3.94 8.68
CA LYS A 99 -13.35 4.10 10.13
C LYS A 99 -12.06 3.58 10.74
N SER A 100 -11.62 4.25 11.80
CA SER A 100 -10.56 3.74 12.66
C SER A 100 -11.06 2.62 13.58
N LYS A 101 -10.13 1.97 14.29
CA LYS A 101 -10.39 1.04 15.40
C LYS A 101 -11.25 1.63 16.52
N ASN A 102 -11.34 2.96 16.59
CA ASN A 102 -12.13 3.72 17.56
C ASN A 102 -13.43 4.26 16.95
N GLU A 103 -13.84 3.76 15.77
CA GLU A 103 -15.05 4.13 15.02
C GLU A 103 -15.08 5.58 14.50
N GLU A 104 -13.95 6.29 14.54
CA GLU A 104 -13.80 7.64 14.00
C GLU A 104 -13.63 7.60 12.48
N THR A 105 -14.32 8.49 11.76
CA THR A 105 -14.17 8.63 10.31
C THR A 105 -12.84 9.29 9.96
N LEU A 106 -12.00 8.60 9.19
CA LEU A 106 -10.66 9.06 8.82
C LEU A 106 -10.63 9.96 7.58
N GLY A 107 -11.74 10.04 6.84
CA GLY A 107 -11.79 10.76 5.57
C GLY A 107 -10.94 10.11 4.48
N LEU A 108 -10.71 8.79 4.57
CA LEU A 108 -10.01 8.02 3.55
C LEU A 108 -10.98 7.47 2.50
N PRO A 109 -10.53 7.30 1.25
CA PRO A 109 -11.27 6.60 0.21
C PRO A 109 -11.68 5.20 0.62
N THR A 110 -12.83 4.71 0.15
CA THR A 110 -13.35 3.36 0.44
C THR A 110 -12.47 2.22 -0.08
N ALA A 111 -11.45 2.53 -0.87
CA ALA A 111 -10.43 1.56 -1.27
C ALA A 111 -9.54 1.11 -0.10
N PHE A 112 -9.43 1.92 0.96
CA PHE A 112 -8.68 1.58 2.17
C PHE A 112 -9.47 0.65 3.10
N ALA A 113 -8.76 -0.09 3.94
CA ALA A 113 -9.36 -1.00 4.90
C ALA A 113 -9.85 -0.27 6.17
N ASP A 114 -11.03 -0.66 6.65
CA ASP A 114 -11.58 -0.23 7.94
C ASP A 114 -10.84 -0.85 9.14
N GLY A 115 -10.98 -0.20 10.30
CA GLY A 115 -10.51 -0.70 11.60
C GLY A 115 -9.01 -0.49 11.83
N GLY A 116 -8.35 0.28 10.98
CA GLY A 116 -6.97 0.72 11.17
C GLY A 116 -6.81 1.74 12.29
N SER A 117 -5.57 2.12 12.56
CA SER A 117 -5.25 3.30 13.36
C SER A 117 -5.10 4.54 12.47
N TYR A 118 -4.26 5.49 12.87
CA TYR A 118 -4.03 6.75 12.17
C TYR A 118 -2.72 6.75 11.35
N TYR A 119 -2.02 5.61 11.30
CA TYR A 119 -0.79 5.46 10.52
C TYR A 119 -1.12 5.19 9.06
N ILE A 120 -0.38 5.82 8.16
CA ILE A 120 -0.50 5.65 6.71
C ILE A 120 0.92 5.51 6.15
N TRP A 121 1.08 4.64 5.16
CA TRP A 121 2.36 4.31 4.54
C TRP A 121 2.23 4.42 3.03
N SER A 122 3.21 5.06 2.39
CA SER A 122 3.28 5.18 0.93
C SER A 122 4.56 4.56 0.38
N GLY A 123 4.46 3.99 -0.81
CA GLY A 123 5.56 3.55 -1.68
C GLY A 123 5.58 4.42 -2.91
#